data_AF-A0A1V9ZFL9-F1
#
_entry.id   AF-A0A1V9ZFL9-F1
#
_cell.length_a   1.000
_cell.length_b   1.000
_cell.length_c   1.000
_cell.angle_alpha   90.00
_cell.angle_beta   90.00
_cell.angle_gamma   90.00
#
_symmetry.space_group_name_H-M   'P 1'
#
loop_
_entity.id
_entity.type
_entity.pdbx_description
1 polymer ?
#
loop_
_entity_poly.entity_id
_entity_poly.type
_entity_poly.pdbx_seq_one_letter_code
_entity_poly.pdbx_strand_id
1 'polypeptide(L)'
;MQVEEKNLLLAGEVLLGRWKVIEKIGEGTFSQIFTAFDLTNTSLKVAVKVEAPSEMKPVLEWESQVLLALQKRSPYVCKYYHHGKHGDNFILIMELLGDNMSKLRGAPDATHGVPLAKCVAAGIQMIDCLESFHDAGFIHRDIKASNFALSNGPAVNKKYYIIDFGLSKQHLTPEGAVVSAREKAEFRGTSMYASLRAHRREELGRRDDLWSWFYLVLDFIRGELPWAFDAQKKYREVVVELKEYYSEQHLPQLVDGLPGSRHLLKIAEYLSTLEYADAPNYTFLRKCLKAVEDKDDEEILLEEWDSMETTKMRVQTWQERLEKEQMSDETLLKVVAKHYGSFFDLTDMSVNELLRVQEDIWKVERRVSKNALAFQTFGERRLREQKKRQEGLQKRREADMRIRESMESAKRLKAQHEAQREAAREAARAKEIAKEARNSPKPATEQEAAPSLTTPVATTPSTTQSSKAQTPSATQAPKTATPPASTESPAPVPSNDPPRRKRTRWDA
;
A
#
# COMPACT_ATOMS: atom_id res chain seq x y z
N MET A 1 -17.54 -1.97 -31.21
CA MET A 1 -16.51 -1.40 -32.11
C MET A 1 -15.21 -1.41 -31.35
N GLN A 2 -14.21 -2.16 -31.83
CA GLN A 2 -12.84 -2.00 -31.34
C GLN A 2 -12.41 -0.59 -31.75
N VAL A 3 -12.16 0.29 -30.78
CA VAL A 3 -11.52 1.58 -31.04
C VAL A 3 -10.10 1.22 -31.49
N GLU A 4 -9.80 1.40 -32.77
CA GLU A 4 -8.42 1.32 -33.23
C GLU A 4 -7.59 2.31 -32.41
N GLU A 5 -6.65 1.81 -31.62
CA GLU A 5 -5.72 2.65 -30.83
C GLU A 5 -4.85 3.44 -31.80
N LYS A 6 -5.31 4.63 -32.17
CA LYS A 6 -4.59 5.53 -33.07
C LYS A 6 -3.43 6.16 -32.30
N ASN A 7 -2.21 5.90 -32.77
CA ASN A 7 -1.03 6.61 -32.28
C ASN A 7 -1.15 8.10 -32.64
N LEU A 8 -0.87 8.97 -31.67
CA LEU A 8 -0.92 10.43 -31.83
C LEU A 8 0.26 10.99 -32.62
N LEU A 9 1.35 10.24 -32.71
CA LEU A 9 2.54 10.53 -33.50
C LEU A 9 2.94 9.28 -34.29
N LEU A 10 3.55 9.47 -35.47
CA LEU A 10 4.02 8.37 -36.32
C LEU A 10 5.54 8.23 -36.27
N ALA A 11 6.03 7.00 -36.38
CA ALA A 11 7.45 6.72 -36.52
C ALA A 11 8.01 7.44 -37.77
N GLY A 12 9.12 8.15 -37.61
CA GLY A 12 9.75 8.93 -38.67
C GLY A 12 9.26 10.37 -38.79
N GLU A 13 8.16 10.74 -38.13
CA GLU A 13 7.67 12.12 -38.05
C GLU A 13 8.72 13.04 -37.39
N VAL A 14 8.84 14.27 -37.90
CA VAL A 14 9.84 15.24 -37.42
C VAL A 14 9.14 16.40 -36.72
N LEU A 15 9.38 16.53 -35.42
CA LEU A 15 8.84 17.60 -34.58
C LEU A 15 9.81 18.78 -34.60
N LEU A 16 9.28 19.99 -34.83
CA LEU A 16 10.03 21.26 -34.81
C LEU A 16 11.28 21.26 -35.71
N GLY A 17 11.25 20.48 -36.81
CA GLY A 17 12.39 20.32 -37.72
C GLY A 17 13.64 19.69 -37.09
N ARG A 18 13.56 19.16 -35.86
CA ARG A 18 14.73 18.70 -35.09
C ARG A 18 14.58 17.31 -34.51
N TRP A 19 13.41 16.95 -33.98
CA TRP A 19 13.25 15.72 -33.21
C TRP A 19 12.52 14.68 -34.04
N LYS A 20 13.22 13.63 -34.45
CA LYS A 20 12.62 12.57 -35.27
C LYS A 20 12.10 11.43 -34.39
N VAL A 21 10.79 11.22 -34.43
CA VAL A 21 10.07 10.19 -33.65
C VAL A 21 10.52 8.80 -34.08
N ILE A 22 10.73 7.91 -33.12
CA ILE A 22 11.19 6.53 -33.33
C ILE A 22 10.03 5.56 -33.06
N GLU A 23 9.67 5.38 -31.79
CA GLU A 23 8.69 4.39 -31.36
C GLU A 23 7.93 4.86 -30.12
N LYS A 24 6.72 4.33 -29.94
CA LYS A 24 5.93 4.50 -28.71
C LYS A 24 6.54 3.63 -27.61
N ILE A 25 6.88 4.23 -26.48
CA ILE A 25 7.47 3.53 -25.32
C ILE A 25 6.52 3.46 -24.12
N GLY A 26 5.41 4.18 -24.15
CA GLY A 26 4.44 4.16 -23.07
C GLY A 26 3.12 4.82 -23.42
N GLU A 27 2.11 4.52 -22.62
CA GLU A 27 0.79 5.13 -22.70
C GLU A 27 0.26 5.31 -21.29
N GLY A 28 -0.20 6.53 -21.01
CA GLY A 28 -0.87 6.90 -19.77
C GLY A 28 -2.35 7.19 -20.03
N THR A 29 -3.06 7.60 -18.98
CA THR A 29 -4.50 7.91 -19.06
C THR A 29 -4.82 9.07 -20.00
N PHE A 30 -3.91 10.04 -20.12
CA PHE A 30 -4.14 11.28 -20.89
C PHE A 30 -3.10 11.53 -22.00
N SER A 31 -2.07 10.69 -22.10
CA SER A 31 -0.93 10.97 -22.98
C SER A 31 -0.27 9.70 -23.49
N GLN A 32 0.30 9.78 -24.70
CA GLN A 32 1.22 8.77 -25.21
C GLN A 32 2.66 9.26 -25.08
N ILE A 33 3.61 8.33 -24.89
CA ILE A 33 5.02 8.64 -24.74
C ILE A 33 5.79 7.94 -25.84
N PHE A 34 6.59 8.70 -26.57
CA PHE A 34 7.44 8.24 -27.66
C PHE A 34 8.91 8.52 -27.35
N THR A 35 9.81 7.81 -28.00
CA THR A 35 11.21 8.22 -28.10
C THR A 35 11.45 8.97 -29.41
N ALA A 36 12.37 9.93 -29.38
CA ALA A 36 12.86 10.61 -30.56
C ALA A 36 14.37 10.80 -30.47
N PHE A 37 15.05 10.99 -31.60
CA PHE A 37 16.44 11.43 -31.62
C PHE A 37 16.57 12.84 -32.19
N ASP A 38 17.62 13.54 -31.76
CA ASP A 38 17.95 14.85 -32.27
C ASP A 38 18.64 14.74 -33.65
N LEU A 39 18.08 15.39 -34.67
CA LEU A 39 18.68 15.44 -36.02
C LEU A 39 20.00 16.23 -36.04
N THR A 40 20.22 17.11 -35.07
CA THR A 40 21.48 17.88 -34.93
C THR A 40 22.54 17.13 -34.12
N ASN A 41 22.12 16.19 -33.27
CA ASN A 41 23.01 15.32 -32.51
C ASN A 41 22.37 13.93 -32.36
N THR A 42 22.60 13.06 -33.33
CA THR A 42 21.93 11.75 -33.42
C THR A 42 22.22 10.80 -32.24
N SER A 43 23.24 11.10 -31.42
CA SER A 43 23.51 10.36 -30.18
C SER A 43 22.53 10.71 -29.04
N LEU A 44 21.88 11.87 -29.11
CA LEU A 44 20.92 12.32 -28.11
C LEU A 44 19.53 11.76 -28.40
N LYS A 45 19.04 10.91 -27.49
CA LYS A 45 17.65 10.45 -27.44
C LYS A 45 16.86 11.22 -26.40
N VAL A 46 15.59 11.50 -26.72
CA VAL A 46 14.64 12.24 -25.86
C VAL A 46 13.34 11.46 -25.73
N ALA A 47 12.60 11.75 -24.67
CA ALA A 47 11.21 11.34 -24.50
C ALA A 47 10.30 12.45 -25.02
N VAL A 48 9.26 12.07 -25.76
CA VAL A 48 8.22 12.95 -26.26
C VAL A 48 6.89 12.49 -25.70
N LYS A 49 6.33 13.27 -24.78
CA LYS A 49 4.98 13.07 -24.27
C LYS A 49 4.02 13.88 -25.15
N VAL A 50 2.91 13.28 -25.55
CA VAL A 50 1.91 13.90 -26.44
C VAL A 50 0.51 13.69 -25.87
N GLU A 51 -0.28 14.76 -25.85
CA GLU A 51 -1.68 14.79 -25.41
C GLU A 51 -2.54 15.30 -26.57
N ALA A 52 -3.64 14.59 -26.84
CA ALA A 52 -4.63 15.01 -27.83
C ALA A 52 -5.51 16.12 -27.25
N PRO A 53 -6.12 16.98 -28.10
CA PRO A 53 -7.13 17.94 -27.66
C PRO A 53 -8.21 17.27 -26.80
N SER A 54 -8.54 17.91 -25.69
CA SER A 54 -9.61 17.48 -24.80
C SER A 54 -10.42 18.69 -24.34
N GLU A 55 -11.72 18.49 -24.11
CA GLU A 55 -12.57 19.48 -23.45
C GLU A 55 -12.23 19.61 -21.95
N MET A 56 -11.53 18.63 -21.39
CA MET A 56 -10.99 18.69 -20.04
C MET A 56 -9.75 19.60 -19.98
N LYS A 57 -9.40 20.11 -18.79
CA LYS A 57 -8.22 20.97 -18.62
C LYS A 57 -6.95 20.28 -19.13
N PRO A 58 -6.13 20.95 -19.97
CA PRO A 58 -4.94 20.36 -20.57
C PRO A 58 -3.92 20.01 -19.48
N VAL A 59 -3.61 18.72 -19.36
CA VAL A 59 -2.76 18.21 -18.27
C VAL A 59 -1.29 18.40 -18.59
N LEU A 60 -0.90 18.15 -19.85
CA LEU A 60 0.48 18.20 -20.32
C LEU A 60 1.02 19.64 -20.42
N GLU A 61 0.18 20.61 -20.70
CA GLU A 61 0.58 22.02 -20.68
C GLU A 61 1.00 22.44 -19.26
N TRP A 62 0.18 22.10 -18.26
CA TRP A 62 0.51 22.34 -16.85
C TRP A 62 1.78 21.60 -16.44
N GLU A 63 1.90 20.31 -16.79
CA GLU A 63 3.10 19.52 -16.50
C GLU A 63 4.36 20.13 -17.10
N SER A 64 4.28 20.67 -18.32
CA SER A 64 5.39 21.34 -19.01
C SER A 64 5.81 22.61 -18.28
N GLN A 65 4.87 23.39 -17.76
CA GLN A 65 5.15 24.60 -16.98
C GLN A 65 5.82 24.25 -15.64
N VAL A 66 5.34 23.21 -14.95
CA VAL A 66 5.94 22.72 -13.70
C VAL A 66 7.37 22.23 -13.96
N LEU A 67 7.60 21.39 -14.97
CA LEU A 67 8.94 20.91 -15.31
C LEU A 67 9.90 22.06 -15.65
N LEU A 68 9.43 23.06 -16.40
CA LEU A 68 10.21 24.24 -16.75
C LEU A 68 10.58 25.06 -15.50
N ALA A 69 9.63 25.28 -14.59
CA ALA A 69 9.86 25.98 -13.33
C ALA A 69 10.90 25.27 -12.43
N LEU A 70 10.98 23.94 -12.53
CA LEU A 70 11.89 23.12 -11.72
C LEU A 70 13.34 23.08 -12.23
N GLN A 71 13.60 23.40 -13.50
CA GLN A 71 14.93 23.24 -14.15
C GLN A 71 16.10 23.89 -13.39
N LYS A 72 15.83 24.97 -12.64
CA LYS A 72 16.85 25.71 -11.87
C LYS A 72 16.63 25.65 -10.35
N ARG A 73 15.62 24.90 -9.91
CA ARG A 73 15.19 24.82 -8.51
C ARG A 73 15.34 23.42 -7.92
N SER A 74 15.32 22.38 -8.76
CA SER A 74 15.46 21.00 -8.33
C SER A 74 16.53 20.27 -9.14
N PRO A 75 17.49 19.60 -8.48
CA PRO A 75 18.45 18.73 -9.15
C PRO A 75 17.87 17.32 -9.41
N TYR A 76 16.59 17.07 -9.10
CA TYR A 76 15.92 15.77 -9.18
C TYR A 76 14.84 15.71 -10.28
N VAL A 77 14.96 16.55 -11.31
CA VAL A 77 14.06 16.55 -12.47
C VAL A 77 14.83 16.36 -13.76
N CYS A 78 14.16 15.78 -14.76
CA CYS A 78 14.76 15.58 -16.08
C CYS A 78 14.99 16.91 -16.79
N LYS A 79 15.93 16.93 -17.72
CA LYS A 79 16.16 18.13 -18.54
C LYS A 79 14.96 18.40 -19.46
N TYR A 80 14.47 19.64 -19.41
CA TYR A 80 13.48 20.17 -20.35
C TYR A 80 14.14 20.56 -21.68
N TYR A 81 13.49 20.24 -22.79
CA TYR A 81 13.91 20.72 -24.13
C TYR A 81 12.88 21.65 -24.76
N HIS A 82 11.61 21.26 -24.81
CA HIS A 82 10.57 22.07 -25.46
C HIS A 82 9.16 21.63 -25.04
N HIS A 83 8.18 22.52 -25.12
CA HIS A 83 6.76 22.18 -25.11
C HIS A 83 6.00 23.08 -26.08
N GLY A 84 4.88 22.63 -26.62
CA GLY A 84 4.05 23.43 -27.51
C GLY A 84 3.07 22.61 -28.33
N LYS A 85 2.37 23.26 -29.26
CA LYS A 85 1.46 22.57 -30.18
C LYS A 85 2.22 21.97 -31.36
N HIS A 86 1.82 20.78 -31.77
CA HIS A 86 2.24 20.11 -33.00
C HIS A 86 1.02 19.52 -33.69
N GLY A 87 0.57 20.17 -34.76
CA GLY A 87 -0.77 19.95 -35.29
C GLY A 87 -1.82 20.33 -34.24
N ASP A 88 -2.81 19.45 -34.04
CA ASP A 88 -3.81 19.62 -32.99
C ASP A 88 -3.31 19.19 -31.61
N ASN A 89 -2.26 18.38 -31.54
CA ASN A 89 -1.77 17.82 -30.28
C ASN A 89 -0.86 18.79 -29.52
N PHE A 90 -0.80 18.64 -28.20
CA PHE A 90 0.21 19.28 -27.36
C PHE A 90 1.35 18.31 -27.09
N ILE A 91 2.59 18.77 -27.18
CA ILE A 91 3.80 17.97 -26.98
C ILE A 91 4.70 18.54 -25.88
N LEU A 92 5.38 17.65 -25.19
CA LEU A 92 6.49 17.94 -24.26
C LEU A 92 7.68 17.07 -24.63
N ILE A 93 8.81 17.71 -24.92
CA ILE A 93 10.09 17.07 -25.23
C ILE A 93 11.01 17.26 -24.02
N MET A 94 11.45 16.14 -23.46
CA MET A 94 12.28 16.10 -22.25
C MET A 94 13.32 14.99 -22.35
N GLU A 95 14.30 15.02 -21.45
CA GLU A 95 15.30 13.96 -21.35
C GLU A 95 14.64 12.59 -21.17
N LEU A 96 15.07 11.64 -22.01
CA LEU A 96 14.69 10.25 -21.85
C LEU A 96 15.37 9.70 -20.60
N LEU A 97 14.65 9.05 -19.69
CA LEU A 97 15.23 8.46 -18.48
C LEU A 97 15.33 6.93 -18.58
N GLY A 98 16.02 6.33 -17.61
CA GLY A 98 16.13 4.88 -17.48
C GLY A 98 14.93 4.24 -16.77
N ASP A 99 15.17 3.05 -16.23
CA ASP A 99 14.16 2.29 -15.48
C ASP A 99 13.60 3.07 -14.28
N ASN A 100 12.30 2.87 -14.01
CA ASN A 100 11.64 3.41 -12.82
C ASN A 100 11.64 2.42 -11.64
N MET A 101 11.36 2.94 -10.43
CA MET A 101 11.37 2.15 -9.19
C MET A 101 10.39 0.97 -9.18
N SER A 102 9.40 0.91 -10.08
CA SER A 102 8.51 -0.25 -10.17
C SER A 102 9.28 -1.54 -10.50
N LYS A 103 10.44 -1.41 -11.18
CA LYS A 103 11.34 -2.53 -11.45
C LYS A 103 11.93 -3.16 -10.19
N LEU A 104 11.97 -2.44 -9.06
CA LEU A 104 12.47 -2.99 -7.80
C LEU A 104 11.66 -4.22 -7.38
N ARG A 105 10.34 -4.23 -7.60
CA ARG A 105 9.48 -5.40 -7.31
C ARG A 105 9.69 -6.56 -8.28
N GLY A 106 10.06 -6.27 -9.52
CA GLY A 106 10.31 -7.28 -10.55
C GLY A 106 11.72 -7.86 -10.53
N ALA A 107 12.57 -7.40 -9.61
CA ALA A 107 13.95 -7.86 -9.52
C ALA A 107 14.00 -9.34 -9.07
N PRO A 108 14.98 -10.14 -9.53
CA PRO A 108 15.08 -11.56 -9.17
C PRO A 108 15.22 -11.83 -7.66
N ASP A 109 15.65 -10.83 -6.88
CA ASP A 109 15.76 -10.89 -5.43
C ASP A 109 14.56 -10.29 -4.68
N ALA A 110 13.51 -9.88 -5.40
CA ALA A 110 12.31 -9.23 -4.86
C ALA A 110 11.05 -10.12 -4.86
N THR A 111 11.18 -11.42 -5.17
CA THR A 111 10.07 -12.41 -5.24
C THR A 111 9.18 -12.43 -3.99
N HIS A 112 9.70 -12.03 -2.83
CA HIS A 112 8.98 -11.98 -1.55
C HIS A 112 9.09 -10.60 -0.87
N GLY A 113 9.26 -9.53 -1.65
CA GLY A 113 9.52 -8.17 -1.16
C GLY A 113 10.94 -7.70 -1.49
N VAL A 114 11.10 -6.39 -1.65
CA VAL A 114 12.38 -5.77 -2.02
C VAL A 114 13.35 -5.92 -0.83
N PRO A 115 14.64 -6.25 -1.04
CA PRO A 115 15.60 -6.29 0.06
C PRO A 115 15.59 -5.01 0.89
N LEU A 116 15.64 -5.14 2.22
CA LEU A 116 15.46 -4.00 3.14
C LEU A 116 16.38 -2.83 2.81
N ALA A 117 17.65 -3.10 2.55
CA ALA A 117 18.61 -2.07 2.23
C ALA A 117 18.28 -1.30 0.93
N LYS A 118 17.74 -2.01 -0.07
CA LYS A 118 17.22 -1.38 -1.30
C LYS A 118 15.97 -0.56 -1.02
N CYS A 119 15.09 -1.01 -0.12
CA CYS A 119 13.89 -0.26 0.29
C CYS A 119 14.28 1.07 0.96
N VAL A 120 15.22 1.02 1.91
CA VAL A 120 15.67 2.19 2.66
C VAL A 120 16.42 3.16 1.75
N ALA A 121 17.34 2.68 0.91
CA ALA A 121 18.02 3.51 -0.07
C ALA A 121 17.06 4.18 -1.06
N ALA A 122 16.05 3.45 -1.56
CA ALA A 122 15.02 4.02 -2.42
C ALA A 122 14.15 5.04 -1.66
N GLY A 123 13.73 4.73 -0.44
CA GLY A 123 12.96 5.61 0.44
C GLY A 123 13.65 6.95 0.71
N ILE A 124 14.97 6.93 0.97
CA ILE A 124 15.76 8.15 1.16
C ILE A 124 15.82 8.97 -0.12
N GLN A 125 16.13 8.36 -1.28
CA GLN A 125 16.15 9.09 -2.55
C GLN A 125 14.79 9.68 -2.93
N MET A 126 13.68 9.01 -2.58
CA MET A 126 12.34 9.57 -2.74
C MET A 126 12.14 10.81 -1.85
N ILE A 127 12.58 10.79 -0.59
CA ILE A 127 12.53 11.98 0.28
C ILE A 127 13.32 13.13 -0.35
N ASP A 128 14.53 12.87 -0.86
CA ASP A 128 15.36 13.94 -1.46
C ASP A 128 14.67 14.58 -2.68
N CYS A 129 14.02 13.76 -3.52
CA CYS A 129 13.19 14.26 -4.61
C CYS A 129 12.02 15.12 -4.09
N LEU A 130 11.31 14.63 -3.07
CA LEU A 130 10.12 15.27 -2.52
C LEU A 130 10.45 16.59 -1.82
N GLU A 131 11.49 16.62 -0.98
CA GLU A 131 11.95 17.83 -0.30
C GLU A 131 12.27 18.91 -1.35
N SER A 132 13.08 18.59 -2.36
CA SER A 132 13.41 19.55 -3.41
C SER A 132 12.19 20.02 -4.22
N PHE A 133 11.21 19.13 -4.46
CA PHE A 133 9.98 19.47 -5.17
C PHE A 133 9.08 20.40 -4.33
N HIS A 134 8.95 20.10 -3.04
CA HIS A 134 8.22 20.91 -2.06
C HIS A 134 8.85 22.28 -1.84
N ASP A 135 10.19 22.35 -1.74
CA ASP A 135 10.95 23.60 -1.61
C ASP A 135 10.83 24.49 -2.85
N ALA A 136 10.67 23.88 -4.03
CA ALA A 136 10.39 24.61 -5.26
C ALA A 136 8.96 25.20 -5.32
N GLY A 137 8.11 24.85 -4.35
CA GLY A 137 6.76 25.40 -4.16
C GLY A 137 5.63 24.50 -4.66
N PHE A 138 5.89 23.23 -4.98
CA PHE A 138 4.91 22.32 -5.58
C PHE A 138 4.68 21.08 -4.71
N ILE A 139 3.48 20.51 -4.81
CA ILE A 139 3.13 19.18 -4.30
C ILE A 139 2.73 18.27 -5.47
N HIS A 140 3.10 17.00 -5.42
CA HIS A 140 3.01 16.08 -6.55
C HIS A 140 1.62 15.44 -6.67
N ARG A 141 1.05 14.99 -5.55
CA ARG A 141 -0.27 14.35 -5.40
C ARG A 141 -0.46 13.00 -6.10
N ASP A 142 0.60 12.36 -6.58
CA ASP A 142 0.55 11.01 -7.18
C ASP A 142 1.87 10.26 -7.01
N ILE A 143 2.29 10.11 -5.75
CA ILE A 143 3.51 9.39 -5.40
C ILE A 143 3.30 7.89 -5.57
N LYS A 144 4.08 7.29 -6.47
CA LYS A 144 4.07 5.86 -6.81
C LYS A 144 5.42 5.47 -7.43
N ALA A 145 5.76 4.19 -7.38
CA ALA A 145 7.06 3.68 -7.87
C ALA A 145 7.37 4.04 -9.34
N SER A 146 6.36 4.13 -10.21
CA SER A 146 6.56 4.45 -11.63
C SER A 146 6.98 5.91 -11.88
N ASN A 147 6.78 6.80 -10.90
CA ASN A 147 7.05 8.23 -11.03
C ASN A 147 8.43 8.63 -10.49
N PHE A 148 9.27 7.64 -10.15
CA PHE A 148 10.68 7.84 -9.82
C PHE A 148 11.53 7.04 -10.81
N ALA A 149 12.22 7.73 -11.72
CA ALA A 149 12.99 7.13 -12.81
C ALA A 149 14.48 7.43 -12.68
N LEU A 150 15.33 6.45 -13.02
CA LEU A 150 16.78 6.63 -12.93
C LEU A 150 17.28 7.63 -13.98
N SER A 151 18.16 8.53 -13.55
CA SER A 151 18.92 9.36 -14.47
C SER A 151 19.79 8.51 -15.40
N ASN A 152 20.01 9.02 -16.60
CA ASN A 152 21.01 8.45 -17.50
C ASN A 152 22.42 8.83 -17.04
N GLY A 153 23.40 7.97 -17.33
CA GLY A 153 24.80 8.22 -17.03
C GLY A 153 25.51 7.06 -16.32
N PRO A 154 26.79 7.26 -15.98
CA PRO A 154 27.60 6.25 -15.28
C PRO A 154 26.99 5.88 -13.94
N ALA A 155 27.13 4.62 -13.53
CA ALA A 155 26.52 4.08 -12.32
C ALA A 155 26.85 4.88 -11.05
N VAL A 156 28.04 5.47 -10.96
CA VAL A 156 28.53 6.26 -9.81
C VAL A 156 27.67 7.49 -9.54
N ASN A 157 27.03 8.07 -10.57
CA ASN A 157 26.25 9.30 -10.46
C ASN A 157 24.74 9.07 -10.72
N LYS A 158 24.29 7.81 -10.80
CA LYS A 158 22.87 7.53 -11.02
C LYS A 158 22.07 7.90 -9.78
N LYS A 159 21.06 8.75 -9.98
CA LYS A 159 20.07 9.12 -8.96
C LYS A 159 18.68 9.01 -9.55
N TYR A 160 17.67 8.94 -8.69
CA TYR A 160 16.28 9.01 -9.15
C TYR A 160 15.85 10.44 -9.40
N TYR A 161 15.07 10.63 -10.47
CA TYR A 161 14.34 11.84 -10.79
C TYR A 161 12.85 11.59 -10.55
N ILE A 162 12.16 12.62 -10.05
CA ILE A 162 10.71 12.64 -9.97
C ILE A 162 10.13 13.11 -11.32
N ILE A 163 9.09 12.42 -11.80
CA ILE A 163 8.46 12.66 -13.10
C ILE A 163 6.93 12.61 -13.00
N ASP A 164 6.25 12.99 -14.08
CA ASP A 164 4.78 12.97 -14.23
C ASP A 164 4.05 14.00 -13.34
N PHE A 165 4.19 15.27 -13.71
CA PHE A 165 3.62 16.39 -12.95
C PHE A 165 2.18 16.75 -13.33
N GLY A 166 1.51 15.93 -14.12
CA GLY A 166 0.15 16.20 -14.59
C GLY A 166 -0.87 16.37 -13.44
N LEU A 167 -0.60 15.71 -12.30
CA LEU A 167 -1.42 15.85 -11.09
C LEU A 167 -0.82 16.81 -10.06
N SER A 168 0.33 17.43 -10.32
CA SER A 168 0.96 18.34 -9.37
C SER A 168 0.16 19.64 -9.19
N LYS A 169 0.45 20.37 -8.11
CA LYS A 169 -0.18 21.66 -7.80
C LYS A 169 0.81 22.59 -7.13
N GLN A 170 0.70 23.89 -7.40
CA GLN A 170 1.40 24.91 -6.64
C GLN A 170 0.85 24.98 -5.21
N HIS A 171 1.75 24.85 -4.24
CA HIS A 171 1.44 24.88 -2.81
C HIS A 171 2.00 26.13 -2.13
N LEU A 172 3.10 26.69 -2.65
CA LEU A 172 3.66 27.96 -2.19
C LEU A 172 3.50 29.04 -3.26
N THR A 173 3.11 30.22 -2.82
CA THR A 173 3.15 31.46 -3.62
C THR A 173 4.61 31.83 -3.96
N PRO A 174 4.86 32.71 -4.94
CA PRO A 174 6.21 33.23 -5.22
C PRO A 174 6.89 33.83 -3.98
N GLU A 175 6.11 34.37 -3.05
CA GLU A 175 6.56 34.96 -1.78
C GLU A 175 6.82 33.91 -0.68
N GLY A 176 6.58 32.63 -0.95
CA GLY A 176 6.80 31.52 -0.03
C GLY A 176 5.64 31.24 0.94
N ALA A 177 4.54 32.00 0.85
CA ALA A 177 3.34 31.75 1.66
C ALA A 177 2.55 30.55 1.12
N VAL A 178 1.95 29.78 2.02
CA VAL A 178 1.10 28.62 1.66
C VAL A 178 -0.18 29.08 0.98
N VAL A 179 -0.49 28.49 -0.17
CA VAL A 179 -1.74 28.73 -0.91
C VAL A 179 -2.93 28.26 -0.08
N SER A 180 -3.99 29.06 0.05
CA SER A 180 -5.16 28.72 0.85
C SER A 180 -5.82 27.41 0.41
N ALA A 181 -6.24 26.61 1.40
CA ALA A 181 -6.91 25.35 1.16
C ALA A 181 -8.32 25.57 0.56
N ARG A 182 -8.67 24.80 -0.47
CA ARG A 182 -10.06 24.75 -0.95
C ARG A 182 -10.92 23.96 0.02
N GLU A 183 -12.18 24.37 0.18
CA GLU A 183 -13.16 23.68 1.02
C GLU A 183 -13.42 22.24 0.55
N LYS A 184 -13.42 22.01 -0.77
CA LYS A 184 -13.62 20.70 -1.36
C LYS A 184 -12.69 20.48 -2.56
N ALA A 185 -11.95 19.38 -2.53
CA ALA A 185 -11.09 18.96 -3.62
C ALA A 185 -11.67 17.74 -4.35
N GLU A 186 -11.16 17.49 -5.56
CA GLU A 186 -11.40 16.22 -6.24
C GLU A 186 -10.40 15.18 -5.77
N PHE A 187 -10.84 13.94 -5.65
CA PHE A 187 -9.91 12.82 -5.48
C PHE A 187 -9.11 12.63 -6.79
N ARG A 188 -7.79 12.66 -6.68
CA ARG A 188 -6.85 12.38 -7.76
C ARG A 188 -5.71 11.54 -7.21
N GLY A 189 -5.03 10.80 -8.10
CA GLY A 189 -3.89 9.95 -7.76
C GLY A 189 -4.26 8.48 -7.51
N THR A 190 -3.23 7.70 -7.19
CA THR A 190 -3.31 6.24 -7.10
C THR A 190 -3.89 5.79 -5.75
N SER A 191 -5.09 5.20 -5.75
CA SER A 191 -5.84 4.76 -4.53
C SER A 191 -5.00 3.96 -3.52
N MET A 192 -4.09 3.11 -4.02
CA MET A 192 -3.18 2.30 -3.22
C MET A 192 -2.33 3.15 -2.27
N TYR A 193 -1.76 4.26 -2.76
CA TYR A 193 -0.83 5.11 -2.02
C TYR A 193 -1.44 6.45 -1.58
N ALA A 194 -2.62 6.84 -2.06
CA ALA A 194 -3.24 8.11 -1.67
C ALA A 194 -3.49 8.23 -0.15
N SER A 195 -3.26 9.40 0.44
CA SER A 195 -3.55 9.65 1.87
C SER A 195 -5.05 9.51 2.18
N LEU A 196 -5.40 9.35 3.46
CA LEU A 196 -6.80 9.39 3.89
C LEU A 196 -7.47 10.72 3.56
N ARG A 197 -6.74 11.84 3.61
CA ARG A 197 -7.25 13.17 3.28
C ARG A 197 -7.61 13.30 1.80
N ALA A 198 -6.83 12.69 0.91
CA ALA A 198 -7.18 12.55 -0.50
C ALA A 198 -8.50 11.79 -0.65
N HIS A 199 -8.66 10.67 0.05
CA HIS A 199 -9.91 9.92 0.08
C HIS A 199 -11.08 10.72 0.70
N ARG A 200 -10.82 11.63 1.63
CA ARG A 200 -11.83 12.52 2.20
C ARG A 200 -12.11 13.77 1.37
N ARG A 201 -11.44 13.91 0.21
CA ARG A 201 -11.58 15.07 -0.69
C ARG A 201 -11.20 16.40 -0.03
N GLU A 202 -10.27 16.33 0.91
CA GLU A 202 -9.65 17.50 1.53
C GLU A 202 -8.56 18.07 0.63
N GLU A 203 -8.14 19.31 0.88
CA GLU A 203 -6.99 19.88 0.19
C GLU A 203 -5.70 19.17 0.61
N LEU A 204 -4.90 18.77 -0.38
CA LEU A 204 -3.65 18.07 -0.18
C LEU A 204 -2.50 19.05 0.00
N GLY A 205 -1.66 18.82 1.00
CA GLY A 205 -0.42 19.54 1.25
C GLY A 205 0.80 18.61 1.18
N ARG A 206 1.96 19.11 1.62
CA ARG A 206 3.23 18.35 1.62
C ARG A 206 3.14 17.05 2.42
N ARG A 207 2.36 17.04 3.50
CA ARG A 207 2.09 15.86 4.33
C ARG A 207 1.48 14.70 3.54
N ASP A 208 0.68 14.99 2.53
CA ASP A 208 -0.07 13.98 1.80
C ASP A 208 0.83 13.21 0.82
N ASP A 209 1.78 13.90 0.19
CA ASP A 209 2.85 13.25 -0.58
C ASP A 209 3.73 12.37 0.31
N LEU A 210 3.98 12.79 1.56
CA LEU A 210 4.74 12.01 2.54
C LEU A 210 3.97 10.79 3.05
N TRP A 211 2.66 10.87 3.25
CA TRP A 211 1.83 9.69 3.53
C TRP A 211 1.88 8.69 2.37
N SER A 212 1.81 9.18 1.13
CA SER A 212 1.94 8.32 -0.05
C SER A 212 3.32 7.69 -0.18
N TRP A 213 4.39 8.45 0.12
CA TRP A 213 5.74 7.92 0.23
C TRP A 213 5.85 6.84 1.31
N PHE A 214 5.29 7.06 2.50
CA PHE A 214 5.35 6.11 3.59
C PHE A 214 4.65 4.80 3.23
N TYR A 215 3.44 4.87 2.65
CA TYR A 215 2.76 3.68 2.15
C TYR A 215 3.56 2.96 1.06
N LEU A 216 4.24 3.68 0.16
CA LEU A 216 5.09 3.07 -0.85
C LEU A 216 6.34 2.39 -0.26
N VAL A 217 6.96 2.98 0.76
CA VAL A 217 8.08 2.35 1.50
C VAL A 217 7.60 1.09 2.23
N LEU A 218 6.45 1.16 2.91
CA LEU A 218 5.85 -0.01 3.54
C LEU A 218 5.48 -1.07 2.52
N ASP A 219 4.97 -0.70 1.35
CA ASP A 219 4.65 -1.63 0.28
C ASP A 219 5.91 -2.42 -0.14
N PHE A 220 7.07 -1.77 -0.27
CA PHE A 220 8.35 -2.44 -0.54
C PHE A 220 8.83 -3.36 0.59
N ILE A 221 8.77 -2.91 1.86
CA ILE A 221 9.26 -3.66 3.03
C ILE A 221 8.32 -4.81 3.39
N ARG A 222 7.02 -4.53 3.47
CA ARG A 222 5.96 -5.47 3.85
C ARG A 222 5.68 -6.48 2.73
N GLY A 223 5.94 -6.09 1.48
CA GLY A 223 5.67 -6.85 0.27
C GLY A 223 4.28 -6.57 -0.31
N GLU A 224 3.29 -6.29 0.55
CA GLU A 224 1.91 -5.96 0.15
C GLU A 224 1.23 -5.15 1.26
N LEU A 225 0.55 -4.06 0.91
CA LEU A 225 -0.28 -3.29 1.85
C LEU A 225 -1.58 -4.01 2.20
N PRO A 226 -2.15 -3.82 3.42
CA PRO A 226 -3.38 -4.50 3.83
C PRO A 226 -4.58 -4.31 2.91
N TRP A 227 -4.63 -3.21 2.15
CA TRP A 227 -5.69 -2.85 1.19
C TRP A 227 -5.29 -3.00 -0.29
N ALA A 228 -4.14 -3.64 -0.59
CA ALA A 228 -3.60 -3.69 -1.94
C ALA A 228 -4.57 -4.34 -2.95
N PHE A 229 -5.20 -5.46 -2.58
CA PHE A 229 -6.18 -6.15 -3.40
C PHE A 229 -7.37 -5.25 -3.78
N ASP A 230 -7.94 -4.57 -2.80
CA ASP A 230 -9.11 -3.70 -2.97
C ASP A 230 -8.77 -2.47 -3.81
N ALA A 231 -7.56 -1.93 -3.64
CA ALA A 231 -7.05 -0.84 -4.47
C ALA A 231 -6.91 -1.27 -5.95
N GLN A 232 -6.43 -2.49 -6.21
CA GLN A 232 -6.33 -3.05 -7.57
C GLN A 232 -7.71 -3.29 -8.19
N LYS A 233 -8.68 -3.76 -7.38
CA LYS A 233 -10.08 -3.97 -7.80
C LYS A 233 -10.89 -2.67 -7.87
N LYS A 234 -10.30 -1.53 -7.52
CA LYS A 234 -10.95 -0.21 -7.46
C LYS A 234 -12.12 -0.15 -6.46
N TYR A 235 -12.10 -0.96 -5.40
CA TYR A 235 -13.06 -0.95 -4.29
C TYR A 235 -12.68 0.13 -3.28
N ARG A 236 -12.92 1.39 -3.67
CA ARG A 236 -12.47 2.56 -2.92
C ARG A 236 -12.97 2.59 -1.48
N GLU A 237 -14.24 2.28 -1.24
CA GLU A 237 -14.85 2.33 0.09
C GLU A 237 -14.11 1.40 1.08
N VAL A 238 -13.83 0.16 0.66
CA VAL A 238 -13.06 -0.81 1.45
C VAL A 238 -11.63 -0.33 1.70
N VAL A 239 -10.98 0.28 0.70
CA VAL A 239 -9.64 0.86 0.86
C VAL A 239 -9.63 1.96 1.92
N VAL A 240 -10.65 2.82 1.94
CA VAL A 240 -10.77 3.90 2.94
C VAL A 240 -10.90 3.31 4.34
N GLU A 241 -11.83 2.38 4.52
CA GLU A 241 -12.06 1.76 5.84
C GLU A 241 -10.82 1.05 6.39
N LEU A 242 -10.11 0.30 5.55
CA LEU A 242 -8.86 -0.34 5.94
C LEU A 242 -7.79 0.70 6.27
N LYS A 243 -7.68 1.78 5.49
CA LYS A 243 -6.73 2.86 5.79
C LYS A 243 -7.06 3.55 7.11
N GLU A 244 -8.32 3.81 7.41
CA GLU A 244 -8.74 4.39 8.70
C GLU A 244 -8.39 3.46 9.86
N TYR A 245 -8.67 2.16 9.72
CA TYR A 245 -8.31 1.16 10.72
C TYR A 245 -6.81 1.13 10.99
N TYR A 246 -5.96 1.01 9.96
CA TYR A 246 -4.51 0.85 10.12
C TYR A 246 -3.74 2.15 10.32
N SER A 247 -4.23 3.29 9.82
CA SER A 247 -3.46 4.55 9.82
C SER A 247 -3.93 5.56 10.86
N GLU A 248 -5.15 5.41 11.41
CA GLU A 248 -5.67 6.32 12.44
C GLU A 248 -6.04 5.58 13.73
N GLN A 249 -6.64 4.39 13.65
CA GLN A 249 -7.15 3.68 14.83
C GLN A 249 -6.10 2.73 15.45
N HIS A 250 -5.33 2.04 14.62
CA HIS A 250 -4.42 0.96 15.03
C HIS A 250 -3.05 1.09 14.35
N LEU A 251 -2.45 2.28 14.41
CA LEU A 251 -1.18 2.59 13.75
C LEU A 251 -0.06 1.57 14.00
N PRO A 252 0.16 1.04 15.22
CA PRO A 252 1.17 0.01 15.45
C PRO A 252 0.97 -1.27 14.63
N GLN A 253 -0.28 -1.66 14.33
CA GLN A 253 -0.58 -2.88 13.55
C GLN A 253 -0.15 -2.77 12.08
N LEU A 254 -0.01 -1.55 11.56
CA LEU A 254 0.44 -1.33 10.18
C LEU A 254 1.91 -1.77 9.99
N VAL A 255 2.73 -1.54 11.02
CA VAL A 255 4.18 -1.78 11.01
C VAL A 255 4.59 -3.02 11.80
N ASP A 256 3.63 -3.71 12.42
CA ASP A 256 3.90 -4.88 13.24
C ASP A 256 4.60 -6.01 12.44
N GLY A 257 5.57 -6.64 13.10
CA GLY A 257 6.40 -7.70 12.52
C GLY A 257 7.33 -7.26 11.37
N LEU A 258 7.46 -5.96 11.09
CA LEU A 258 8.42 -5.43 10.13
C LEU A 258 9.78 -5.13 10.78
N PRO A 259 10.90 -5.24 10.03
CA PRO A 259 12.20 -4.79 10.54
C PRO A 259 12.15 -3.27 10.83
N GLY A 260 12.75 -2.86 11.95
CA GLY A 260 12.77 -1.46 12.37
C GLY A 260 11.38 -0.88 12.64
N SER A 261 10.40 -1.70 13.05
CA SER A 261 9.00 -1.29 13.28
C SER A 261 8.88 -0.08 14.19
N ARG A 262 9.74 0.06 15.22
CA ARG A 262 9.79 1.26 16.09
C ARG A 262 10.07 2.55 15.33
N HIS A 263 10.96 2.51 14.33
CA HIS A 263 11.33 3.66 13.53
C HIS A 263 10.26 3.97 12.48
N LEU A 264 9.67 2.93 11.89
CA LEU A 264 8.52 3.08 11.01
C LEU A 264 7.31 3.67 11.75
N LEU A 265 7.08 3.26 13.01
CA LEU A 265 6.04 3.82 13.87
C LEU A 265 6.31 5.30 14.17
N LYS A 266 7.54 5.65 14.57
CA LYS A 266 7.95 7.06 14.78
C LYS A 266 7.70 7.94 13.55
N ILE A 267 7.98 7.42 12.35
CA ILE A 267 7.67 8.12 11.10
C ILE A 267 6.17 8.33 11.00
N ALA A 268 5.37 7.28 11.16
CA ALA A 268 3.93 7.34 11.01
C ALA A 268 3.27 8.28 12.04
N GLU A 269 3.70 8.23 13.30
CA GLU A 269 3.26 9.13 14.38
C GLU A 269 3.57 10.58 14.03
N TYR A 270 4.79 10.86 13.58
CA TYR A 270 5.17 12.19 13.13
C TYR A 270 4.31 12.67 11.95
N LEU A 271 4.05 11.83 10.94
CA LEU A 271 3.18 12.19 9.81
C LEU A 271 1.73 12.50 10.24
N SER A 272 1.24 11.84 11.29
CA SER A 272 -0.09 12.11 11.87
C SER A 272 -0.19 13.48 12.54
N THR A 273 0.93 14.08 12.95
CA THR A 273 0.94 15.43 13.56
C THR A 273 0.87 16.57 12.55
N LEU A 274 1.09 16.31 11.25
CA LEU A 274 1.29 17.36 10.26
C LEU A 274 0.00 18.05 9.80
N GLU A 275 0.06 19.38 9.83
CA GLU A 275 -0.77 20.43 9.25
C GLU A 275 -0.85 20.42 7.72
N TYR A 276 -1.87 21.06 7.13
CA TYR A 276 -1.89 21.35 5.68
C TYR A 276 -0.75 22.30 5.31
N ALA A 277 -0.51 23.31 6.16
CA ALA A 277 0.44 24.38 5.94
C ALA A 277 1.87 24.03 6.39
N ASP A 278 2.04 22.97 7.17
CA ASP A 278 3.31 22.65 7.82
C ASP A 278 4.42 22.37 6.80
N ALA A 279 5.62 22.82 7.13
CA ALA A 279 6.85 22.42 6.48
C ALA A 279 7.39 21.16 7.17
N PRO A 280 7.41 19.99 6.50
CA PRO A 280 7.87 18.76 7.12
C PRO A 280 9.38 18.79 7.42
N ASN A 281 9.78 18.21 8.54
CA ASN A 281 11.15 17.85 8.87
C ASN A 281 11.62 16.61 8.08
N TYR A 282 12.04 16.82 6.83
CA TYR A 282 12.56 15.75 5.96
C TYR A 282 13.84 15.09 6.51
N THR A 283 14.64 15.84 7.27
CA THR A 283 15.85 15.31 7.93
C THR A 283 15.51 14.27 8.99
N PHE A 284 14.46 14.49 9.79
CA PHE A 284 13.95 13.49 10.73
C PHE A 284 13.52 12.22 10.00
N LEU A 285 12.76 12.35 8.90
CA LEU A 285 12.29 11.21 8.10
C LEU A 285 13.47 10.39 7.55
N ARG A 286 14.49 11.04 6.99
CA ARG A 286 15.71 10.37 6.52
C ARG A 286 16.43 9.62 7.63
N LYS A 287 16.63 10.26 8.80
CA LYS A 287 17.30 9.64 9.95
C LYS A 287 16.52 8.43 10.46
N CYS A 288 15.21 8.55 10.63
CA CYS A 288 14.37 7.43 11.07
C CYS A 288 14.36 6.30 10.06
N LEU A 289 14.25 6.59 8.76
CA LEU A 289 14.25 5.54 7.75
C LEU A 289 15.62 4.86 7.65
N LYS A 290 16.73 5.62 7.79
CA LYS A 290 18.06 5.04 7.83
C LYS A 290 18.24 4.09 9.02
N ALA A 291 17.70 4.47 10.18
CA ALA A 291 17.72 3.64 11.39
C ALA A 291 16.88 2.35 11.29
N VAL A 292 16.09 2.17 10.22
CA VAL A 292 15.44 0.88 9.93
C VAL A 292 16.47 -0.18 9.49
N GLU A 293 17.60 0.23 8.88
CA GLU A 293 18.70 -0.66 8.51
C GLU A 293 19.67 -0.93 9.64
N ASP A 294 19.73 -0.03 10.63
CA ASP A 294 20.59 -0.21 11.79
C ASP A 294 20.25 -1.59 12.33
N LYS A 295 21.26 -2.46 12.26
CA LYS A 295 21.15 -3.74 12.93
C LYS A 295 20.87 -3.38 14.38
N ASP A 296 20.19 -4.29 15.04
CA ASP A 296 20.25 -4.34 16.48
C ASP A 296 19.29 -3.42 17.24
N ASP A 297 17.99 -3.68 17.04
CA ASP A 297 17.14 -3.73 18.25
C ASP A 297 17.77 -4.71 19.28
N GLU A 298 18.44 -5.79 18.86
CA GLU A 298 19.13 -6.79 19.72
C GLU A 298 20.44 -6.29 20.39
N GLU A 299 21.39 -5.68 19.67
CA GLU A 299 22.60 -5.05 20.25
C GLU A 299 22.37 -3.71 20.99
N ILE A 300 21.37 -2.88 20.63
CA ILE A 300 20.95 -1.77 21.52
C ILE A 300 20.41 -2.31 22.84
N LEU A 301 19.65 -3.42 22.81
CA LEU A 301 19.17 -4.09 24.03
C LEU A 301 20.31 -4.71 24.85
N LEU A 302 21.38 -5.19 24.20
CA LEU A 302 22.57 -5.72 24.87
C LEU A 302 23.44 -4.60 25.47
N GLU A 303 23.56 -3.45 24.79
CA GLU A 303 24.23 -2.26 25.33
C GLU A 303 23.47 -1.68 26.53
N GLU A 304 22.14 -1.60 26.47
CA GLU A 304 21.30 -1.28 27.63
C GLU A 304 21.52 -2.28 28.77
N TRP A 305 21.54 -3.58 28.47
CA TRP A 305 21.76 -4.66 29.45
C TRP A 305 23.13 -4.56 30.14
N ASP A 306 24.19 -4.32 29.36
CA ASP A 306 25.56 -4.20 29.86
C ASP A 306 25.79 -2.89 30.63
N SER A 307 25.01 -1.84 30.36
CA SER A 307 25.03 -0.58 31.11
C SER A 307 24.40 -0.65 32.52
N MET A 308 23.63 -1.70 32.81
CA MET A 308 22.98 -1.86 34.12
C MET A 308 23.99 -2.34 35.17
N GLU A 309 24.11 -1.60 36.26
CA GLU A 309 25.11 -1.84 37.32
C GLU A 309 24.92 -3.16 38.07
N THR A 310 23.68 -3.63 38.24
CA THR A 310 23.38 -4.82 39.05
C THR A 310 22.60 -5.89 38.29
N THR A 311 22.93 -7.14 38.54
CA THR A 311 22.22 -8.32 37.99
C THR A 311 20.74 -8.31 38.36
N LYS A 312 20.37 -7.77 39.54
CA LYS A 312 18.98 -7.62 39.98
C LYS A 312 18.17 -6.69 39.07
N MET A 313 18.73 -5.55 38.67
CA MET A 313 18.07 -4.60 37.76
C MET A 313 17.87 -5.18 36.36
N ARG A 314 18.84 -5.97 35.90
CA ARG A 314 18.78 -6.71 34.63
C ARG A 314 17.62 -7.70 34.61
N VAL A 315 17.50 -8.52 35.66
CA VAL A 315 16.44 -9.55 35.79
C VAL A 315 15.05 -8.92 35.94
N GLN A 316 14.90 -7.86 36.72
CA GLN A 316 13.61 -7.17 36.86
C GLN A 316 13.14 -6.54 35.55
N THR A 317 14.05 -5.86 34.84
CA THR A 317 13.75 -5.28 33.53
C THR A 317 13.38 -6.37 32.50
N TRP A 318 14.05 -7.53 32.56
CA TRP A 318 13.73 -8.68 31.72
C TRP A 318 12.34 -9.24 32.02
N GLN A 319 11.98 -9.42 33.29
CA GLN A 319 10.67 -9.92 33.71
C GLN A 319 9.54 -8.95 33.34
N GLU A 320 9.75 -7.65 33.53
CA GLU A 320 8.76 -6.65 33.11
C GLU A 320 8.52 -6.68 31.59
N ARG A 321 9.58 -6.86 30.80
CA ARG A 321 9.47 -6.96 29.33
C ARG A 321 8.81 -8.26 28.89
N LEU A 322 9.03 -9.34 29.63
CA LEU A 322 8.35 -10.63 29.44
C LEU A 322 6.84 -10.50 29.76
N GLU A 323 6.48 -9.88 30.88
CA GLU A 323 5.09 -9.71 31.33
C GLU A 323 4.31 -8.73 30.43
N LYS A 324 4.97 -7.66 29.96
CA LYS A 324 4.37 -6.66 29.07
C LYS A 324 4.39 -7.07 27.59
N GLU A 325 4.87 -8.27 27.26
CA GLU A 325 5.07 -8.78 25.88
C GLU A 325 5.78 -7.77 24.96
N GLN A 326 6.69 -6.97 25.51
CA GLN A 326 7.37 -5.90 24.77
C GLN A 326 8.43 -6.43 23.80
N MET A 327 8.75 -7.73 23.86
CA MET A 327 9.81 -8.37 23.08
C MET A 327 9.40 -9.78 22.64
N SER A 328 10.02 -10.26 21.55
CA SER A 328 9.83 -11.64 21.10
C SER A 328 10.53 -12.64 22.03
N ASP A 329 9.93 -13.82 22.21
CA ASP A 329 10.52 -14.92 23.00
C ASP A 329 11.94 -15.28 22.51
N GLU A 330 12.19 -15.22 21.20
CA GLU A 330 13.51 -15.50 20.60
C GLU A 330 14.56 -14.46 21.03
N THR A 331 14.17 -13.19 21.14
CA THR A 331 15.04 -12.10 21.62
C THR A 331 15.30 -12.25 23.13
N LEU A 332 14.27 -12.56 23.92
CA LEU A 332 14.37 -12.75 25.37
C LEU A 332 15.37 -13.86 25.75
N LEU A 333 15.36 -15.00 25.03
CA LEU A 333 16.28 -16.10 25.31
C LEU A 333 17.70 -15.86 24.84
N LYS A 334 17.91 -15.12 23.76
CA LYS A 334 19.27 -14.79 23.30
C LYS A 334 20.00 -13.93 24.32
N VAL A 335 19.30 -12.99 24.96
CA VAL A 335 19.84 -12.19 26.07
C VAL A 335 20.23 -13.11 27.25
N VAL A 336 19.35 -14.03 27.66
CA VAL A 336 19.63 -14.99 28.75
C VAL A 336 20.82 -15.90 28.41
N ALA A 337 20.86 -16.47 27.21
CA ALA A 337 21.88 -17.42 26.78
C ALA A 337 23.28 -16.79 26.69
N LYS A 338 23.37 -15.52 26.26
CA LYS A 338 24.66 -14.81 26.12
C LYS A 338 25.23 -14.36 27.46
N HIS A 339 24.37 -14.13 28.46
CA HIS A 339 24.76 -13.72 29.81
C HIS A 339 24.60 -14.83 30.86
N TYR A 340 24.40 -16.09 30.44
CA TYR A 340 24.03 -17.22 31.30
C TYR A 340 24.89 -17.35 32.57
N GLY A 341 26.21 -17.14 32.46
CA GLY A 341 27.13 -17.18 33.60
C GLY A 341 26.91 -16.08 34.63
N SER A 342 26.51 -14.87 34.20
CA SER A 342 26.23 -13.71 35.07
C SER A 342 24.76 -13.56 35.44
N PHE A 343 23.86 -14.15 34.65
CA PHE A 343 22.42 -14.01 34.81
C PHE A 343 21.93 -14.67 36.10
N PHE A 344 22.57 -15.76 36.50
CA PHE A 344 22.29 -16.50 37.74
C PHE A 344 23.27 -16.20 38.87
N ASP A 345 24.24 -15.29 38.65
CA ASP A 345 25.20 -14.89 39.67
C ASP A 345 24.55 -13.83 40.59
N LEU A 346 23.64 -14.34 41.43
CA LEU A 346 22.64 -13.57 42.16
C LEU A 346 22.86 -13.69 43.67
N THR A 347 23.97 -13.16 44.17
CA THR A 347 24.28 -13.08 45.60
C THR A 347 23.24 -12.31 46.42
N ASP A 348 22.38 -11.52 45.75
CA ASP A 348 21.49 -10.53 46.36
C ASP A 348 19.98 -10.82 46.15
N MET A 349 19.61 -12.04 45.72
CA MET A 349 18.21 -12.46 45.51
C MET A 349 17.80 -13.64 46.40
N SER A 350 16.53 -13.69 46.77
CA SER A 350 15.98 -14.82 47.52
C SER A 350 15.76 -16.06 46.64
N VAL A 351 15.84 -17.25 47.23
CA VAL A 351 15.65 -18.53 46.53
C VAL A 351 14.31 -18.60 45.79
N ASN A 352 13.26 -17.98 46.32
CA ASN A 352 11.93 -17.97 45.70
C ASN A 352 11.87 -17.08 44.44
N GLU A 353 12.63 -15.99 44.41
CA GLU A 353 12.70 -15.13 43.22
C GLU A 353 13.50 -15.82 42.11
N LEU A 354 14.58 -16.52 42.48
CA LEU A 354 15.39 -17.29 41.54
C LEU A 354 14.58 -18.40 40.84
N LEU A 355 13.76 -19.11 41.60
CA LEU A 355 12.89 -20.17 41.08
C LEU A 355 11.84 -19.63 40.09
N ARG A 356 11.30 -18.42 40.34
CA ARG A 356 10.35 -17.77 39.41
C ARG A 356 11.01 -17.39 38.10
N VAL A 357 12.20 -16.79 38.16
CA VAL A 357 12.97 -16.41 36.98
C VAL A 357 13.34 -17.65 36.15
N GLN A 358 13.73 -18.75 36.80
CA GLN A 358 13.98 -20.03 36.13
C GLN A 358 12.72 -20.61 35.48
N GLU A 359 11.57 -20.51 36.15
CA GLU A 359 10.29 -20.96 35.61
C GLU A 359 9.88 -20.12 34.38
N ASP A 360 10.13 -18.82 34.40
CA ASP A 360 9.86 -17.88 33.31
C ASP A 360 10.77 -18.14 32.10
N ILE A 361 12.07 -18.36 32.31
CA ILE A 361 13.01 -18.76 31.26
C ILE A 361 12.57 -20.09 30.66
N TRP A 362 12.26 -21.08 31.48
CA TRP A 362 11.80 -22.38 31.01
C TRP A 362 10.52 -22.28 30.18
N LYS A 363 9.58 -21.39 30.56
CA LYS A 363 8.38 -21.11 29.77
C LYS A 363 8.72 -20.50 28.41
N VAL A 364 9.67 -19.57 28.35
CA VAL A 364 10.13 -18.95 27.09
C VAL A 364 10.92 -19.97 26.24
N GLU A 365 11.82 -20.75 26.83
CA GLU A 365 12.58 -21.82 26.17
C GLU A 365 11.66 -22.85 25.54
N ARG A 366 10.60 -23.25 26.22
CA ARG A 366 9.60 -24.18 25.68
C ARG A 366 8.84 -23.59 24.48
N ARG A 367 8.75 -22.26 24.38
CA ARG A 367 8.16 -21.55 23.23
C ARG A 367 9.14 -21.43 22.06
N VAL A 368 10.43 -21.23 22.32
CA VAL A 368 11.47 -21.01 21.27
C VAL A 368 12.13 -22.29 20.79
N SER A 369 12.32 -23.32 21.63
CA SER A 369 13.04 -24.57 21.33
C SER A 369 12.41 -25.41 20.21
N LYS A 370 11.36 -24.91 19.55
CA LYS A 370 10.88 -25.41 18.27
C LYS A 370 11.66 -24.87 17.05
N ASN A 371 12.54 -23.88 17.19
CA ASN A 371 13.21 -23.25 16.05
C ASN A 371 14.68 -22.86 16.30
N ALA A 372 15.56 -23.46 15.47
CA ALA A 372 16.87 -22.98 14.96
C ALA A 372 18.17 -23.51 15.60
N LEU A 373 19.31 -23.60 14.90
CA LEU A 373 19.72 -24.12 13.57
C LEU A 373 21.26 -24.06 13.50
N ALA A 374 21.91 -24.98 12.77
CA ALA A 374 23.35 -25.00 12.48
C ALA A 374 23.79 -24.02 11.36
N PHE A 375 25.10 -23.73 11.28
CA PHE A 375 25.75 -22.77 10.36
C PHE A 375 25.65 -23.19 8.87
N GLN A 376 25.39 -22.21 7.99
CA GLN A 376 25.07 -22.39 6.57
C GLN A 376 25.89 -21.50 5.62
N THR A 377 26.10 -22.00 4.39
CA THR A 377 26.75 -21.32 3.25
C THR A 377 25.95 -20.11 2.75
N PHE A 378 26.55 -19.22 1.94
CA PHE A 378 25.88 -18.00 1.43
C PHE A 378 24.58 -18.30 0.65
N GLY A 379 24.57 -19.35 -0.18
CA GLY A 379 23.38 -19.76 -0.93
C GLY A 379 22.24 -20.21 -0.03
N GLU A 380 22.56 -20.98 1.02
CA GLU A 380 21.59 -21.43 2.02
C GLU A 380 21.06 -20.28 2.88
N ARG A 381 21.92 -19.31 3.26
CA ARG A 381 21.47 -18.08 3.94
C ARG A 381 20.46 -17.32 3.10
N ARG A 382 20.74 -17.15 1.80
CA ARG A 382 19.83 -16.46 0.88
C ARG A 382 18.49 -17.19 0.74
N LEU A 383 18.51 -18.51 0.61
CA LEU A 383 17.28 -19.31 0.51
C LEU A 383 16.48 -19.28 1.83
N ARG A 384 17.15 -19.35 2.98
CA ARG A 384 16.52 -19.23 4.30
C ARG A 384 15.92 -17.86 4.53
N GLU A 385 16.60 -16.79 4.11
CA GLU A 385 16.09 -15.42 4.19
C GLU A 385 14.85 -15.25 3.30
N GLN A 386 14.86 -15.81 2.07
CA GLN A 386 13.69 -15.86 1.20
C GLN A 386 12.52 -16.61 1.84
N LYS A 387 12.76 -17.78 2.43
CA LYS A 387 11.75 -18.57 3.13
C LYS A 387 11.17 -17.81 4.34
N LYS A 388 12.01 -17.18 5.17
CA LYS A 388 11.57 -16.37 6.32
C LYS A 388 10.70 -15.19 5.88
N ARG A 389 11.03 -14.54 4.75
CA ARG A 389 10.22 -13.47 4.16
C ARG A 389 8.87 -13.99 3.65
N GLN A 390 8.86 -15.14 2.98
CA GLN A 390 7.63 -15.77 2.50
C GLN A 390 6.70 -16.16 3.66
N GLU A 391 7.23 -16.80 4.70
CA GLU A 391 6.48 -17.14 5.91
C GLU A 391 5.98 -15.89 6.64
N GLY A 392 6.81 -14.84 6.73
CA GLY A 392 6.41 -13.56 7.30
C GLY A 392 5.28 -12.89 6.52
N LEU A 393 5.34 -12.90 5.18
CA LEU A 393 4.27 -12.38 4.33
C LEU A 393 2.97 -13.17 4.51
N GLN A 394 3.05 -14.50 4.57
CA GLN A 394 1.89 -15.36 4.79
C GLN A 394 1.22 -15.08 6.14
N LYS A 395 2.00 -14.99 7.23
CA LYS A 395 1.48 -14.63 8.56
C LYS A 395 0.79 -13.28 8.57
N ARG A 396 1.36 -12.28 7.89
CA ARG A 396 0.75 -10.94 7.76
C ARG A 396 -0.57 -10.99 7.00
N ARG A 397 -0.65 -11.73 5.90
CA ARG A 397 -1.91 -11.93 5.16
C ARG A 397 -2.98 -12.59 6.02
N GLU A 398 -2.62 -13.61 6.79
CA GLU A 398 -3.55 -14.27 7.72
C GLU A 398 -4.05 -13.30 8.81
N ALA A 399 -3.15 -12.47 9.37
CA ALA A 399 -3.53 -11.43 10.34
C ALA A 399 -4.47 -10.39 9.71
N ASP A 400 -4.17 -9.91 8.50
CA ASP A 400 -4.99 -8.93 7.78
C ASP A 400 -6.37 -9.52 7.44
N MET A 401 -6.48 -10.82 7.11
CA MET A 401 -7.76 -11.50 6.91
C MET A 401 -8.59 -11.57 8.19
N ARG A 402 -7.99 -11.91 9.34
CA ARG A 402 -8.70 -11.92 10.63
C ARG A 402 -9.22 -10.54 11.01
N ILE A 403 -8.45 -9.50 10.74
CA ILE A 403 -8.87 -8.10 10.96
C ILE A 403 -10.08 -7.78 10.09
N ARG A 404 -10.06 -8.17 8.80
CA ARG A 404 -11.21 -7.99 7.89
C ARG A 404 -12.47 -8.69 8.40
N GLU A 405 -12.37 -9.96 8.81
CA GLU A 405 -13.50 -10.72 9.36
C GLU A 405 -14.07 -10.07 10.63
N SER A 406 -13.18 -9.55 11.50
CA SER A 406 -13.57 -8.81 12.69
C SER A 406 -14.30 -7.51 12.35
N MET A 407 -13.80 -6.73 11.39
CA MET A 407 -14.43 -5.49 10.93
C MET A 407 -15.81 -5.75 10.32
N GLU A 408 -15.96 -6.78 9.49
CA GLU A 408 -17.26 -7.15 8.91
C GLU A 408 -18.25 -7.60 9.99
N SER A 409 -17.79 -8.38 10.97
CA SER A 409 -18.61 -8.82 12.10
C SER A 409 -19.09 -7.63 12.94
N ALA A 410 -18.19 -6.67 13.22
CA ALA A 410 -18.53 -5.44 13.92
C ALA A 410 -19.56 -4.58 13.15
N LYS A 411 -19.45 -4.49 11.82
CA LYS A 411 -20.45 -3.81 10.98
C LYS A 411 -21.82 -4.47 11.05
N ARG A 412 -21.87 -5.81 10.95
CA ARG A 412 -23.13 -6.56 11.06
C ARG A 412 -23.81 -6.33 12.40
N LEU A 413 -23.05 -6.36 13.49
CA LEU A 413 -23.55 -6.03 14.83
C LEU A 413 -24.07 -4.60 14.92
N LYS A 414 -23.32 -3.62 14.39
CA LYS A 414 -23.75 -2.21 14.38
C LYS A 414 -25.05 -2.00 13.60
N ALA A 415 -25.16 -2.61 12.42
CA ALA A 415 -26.38 -2.56 11.60
C ALA A 415 -27.58 -3.21 12.29
N GLN A 416 -27.38 -4.33 12.99
CA GLN A 416 -28.43 -4.97 13.79
C GLN A 416 -28.89 -4.06 14.93
N HIS A 417 -27.97 -3.42 15.66
CA HIS A 417 -28.31 -2.46 16.71
C HIS A 417 -29.04 -1.23 16.17
N GLU A 418 -28.65 -0.71 15.01
CA GLU A 418 -29.30 0.44 14.38
C GLU A 418 -30.72 0.10 13.92
N ALA A 419 -30.91 -1.05 13.25
CA ALA A 419 -32.23 -1.56 12.87
C ALA A 419 -33.13 -1.79 14.09
N GLN A 420 -32.59 -2.33 15.20
CA GLN A 420 -33.34 -2.47 16.45
C GLN A 420 -33.75 -1.12 17.04
N ARG A 421 -32.88 -0.10 16.98
CA ARG A 421 -33.21 1.26 17.44
C ARG A 421 -34.27 1.93 16.57
N GLU A 422 -34.21 1.72 15.26
CA GLU A 422 -35.20 2.23 14.32
C GLU A 422 -36.57 1.57 14.53
N ALA A 423 -36.61 0.24 14.62
CA ALA A 423 -37.83 -0.50 14.95
C ALA A 423 -38.44 -0.06 16.29
N ALA A 424 -37.61 0.20 17.31
CA ALA A 424 -38.06 0.73 18.59
C ALA A 424 -38.66 2.15 18.47
N ARG A 425 -38.07 3.02 17.64
CA ARG A 425 -38.59 4.37 17.36
C ARG A 425 -39.91 4.32 16.61
N GLU A 426 -40.04 3.45 15.62
CA GLU A 426 -41.30 3.25 14.89
C GLU A 426 -42.39 2.70 15.79
N ALA A 427 -42.07 1.71 16.64
CA ALA A 427 -43.01 1.18 17.61
C ALA A 427 -43.45 2.24 18.64
N ALA A 428 -42.57 3.15 19.04
CA ALA A 428 -42.91 4.27 19.91
C ALA A 428 -43.86 5.26 19.22
N ARG A 429 -43.56 5.65 17.97
CA ARG A 429 -44.44 6.52 17.15
C ARG A 429 -45.81 5.89 16.92
N ALA A 430 -45.87 4.60 16.61
CA ALA A 430 -47.13 3.89 16.42
C ALA A 430 -47.98 3.85 17.70
N LYS A 431 -47.35 3.70 18.87
CA LYS A 431 -48.04 3.77 20.17
C LYS A 431 -48.57 5.17 20.47
N GLU A 432 -47.84 6.21 20.08
CA GLU A 432 -48.26 7.61 20.25
C GLU A 432 -49.48 7.93 19.37
N ILE A 433 -49.45 7.57 18.08
CA ILE A 433 -50.59 7.69 17.15
C ILE A 433 -51.80 6.93 17.67
N ALA A 434 -51.61 5.70 18.16
CA ALA A 434 -52.70 4.91 18.74
C ALA A 434 -53.29 5.54 20.00
N LYS A 435 -52.48 6.26 20.80
CA LYS A 435 -52.94 7.00 21.99
C LYS A 435 -53.72 8.25 21.62
N GLU A 436 -53.30 8.99 20.59
CA GLU A 436 -54.03 10.14 20.05
C GLU A 436 -55.37 9.75 19.43
N ALA A 437 -55.41 8.63 18.68
CA ALA A 437 -56.64 8.07 18.14
C ALA A 437 -57.63 7.65 19.23
N ARG A 438 -57.12 7.20 20.39
CA ARG A 438 -57.95 6.83 21.57
C ARG A 438 -58.51 8.03 22.33
N ASN A 439 -57.86 9.18 22.25
CA ASN A 439 -58.24 10.42 22.94
C ASN A 439 -59.06 11.38 22.06
N SER A 440 -59.35 11.00 20.81
CA SER A 440 -60.20 11.80 19.91
C SER A 440 -61.70 11.59 20.24
N PRO A 441 -62.56 12.63 20.27
CA PRO A 441 -63.97 12.48 20.60
C PRO A 441 -64.74 11.70 19.52
N LYS A 442 -65.60 10.77 19.92
CA LYS A 442 -66.49 10.05 18.99
C LYS A 442 -67.44 11.02 18.27
N PRO A 443 -67.60 10.92 16.93
CA PRO A 443 -68.69 11.62 16.26
C PRO A 443 -70.04 10.98 16.62
N ALA A 444 -71.06 11.82 16.68
CA ALA A 444 -72.41 11.48 17.10
C ALA A 444 -73.12 10.50 16.14
N THR A 445 -73.98 9.69 16.73
CA THR A 445 -74.93 8.72 16.15
C THR A 445 -75.79 9.25 15.02
N GLU A 446 -75.95 8.44 13.97
CA GLU A 446 -77.17 8.40 13.14
C GLU A 446 -77.59 6.94 12.87
N GLN A 447 -78.90 6.73 12.88
CA GLN A 447 -79.65 5.48 12.99
C GLN A 447 -80.03 4.83 11.64
N GLU A 448 -80.26 3.52 11.73
CA GLU A 448 -81.24 2.69 11.00
C GLU A 448 -81.11 2.50 9.47
N ALA A 449 -80.91 1.24 9.04
CA ALA A 449 -82.01 0.33 8.68
C ALA A 449 -81.49 -0.92 7.93
N ALA A 450 -82.04 -2.07 8.27
CA ALA A 450 -82.09 -3.30 7.46
C ALA A 450 -83.59 -3.71 7.38
N PRO A 451 -84.05 -4.69 6.57
CA PRO A 451 -83.33 -5.66 5.72
C PRO A 451 -83.99 -5.93 4.32
N SER A 452 -83.40 -6.77 3.47
CA SER A 452 -84.11 -7.91 2.80
C SER A 452 -83.24 -8.69 1.79
N LEU A 453 -83.46 -10.01 1.77
CA LEU A 453 -82.85 -11.05 0.95
C LEU A 453 -83.31 -11.06 -0.52
N THR A 454 -82.45 -11.48 -1.47
CA THR A 454 -82.57 -12.74 -2.28
C THR A 454 -81.50 -12.85 -3.39
N THR A 455 -81.06 -14.10 -3.60
CA THR A 455 -80.03 -14.72 -4.50
C THR A 455 -80.34 -14.61 -6.03
N PRO A 456 -79.52 -15.09 -7.03
CA PRO A 456 -78.45 -16.12 -6.99
C PRO A 456 -77.19 -15.99 -7.94
N VAL A 457 -76.19 -16.85 -7.64
CA VAL A 457 -75.30 -17.69 -8.52
C VAL A 457 -74.67 -17.09 -9.81
N ALA A 458 -73.32 -17.11 -9.89
CA ALA A 458 -72.52 -17.96 -10.82
C ALA A 458 -70.99 -17.62 -10.85
N THR A 459 -70.18 -18.65 -10.58
CA THR A 459 -68.86 -19.02 -11.18
C THR A 459 -67.61 -18.10 -11.14
N THR A 460 -66.53 -18.76 -10.64
CA THR A 460 -65.08 -18.49 -10.48
C THR A 460 -64.28 -18.12 -11.76
N PRO A 461 -62.93 -17.88 -11.77
CA PRO A 461 -61.90 -18.01 -10.71
C PRO A 461 -60.81 -16.91 -10.61
N SER A 462 -60.08 -16.83 -9.49
CA SER A 462 -58.65 -17.26 -9.41
C SER A 462 -58.03 -16.81 -8.09
N THR A 463 -57.38 -17.76 -7.43
CA THR A 463 -56.78 -17.63 -6.11
C THR A 463 -55.28 -17.88 -6.26
N THR A 464 -54.45 -17.08 -5.60
CA THR A 464 -53.07 -17.49 -5.31
C THR A 464 -52.68 -16.92 -3.96
N GLN A 465 -52.45 -17.79 -2.97
CA GLN A 465 -51.57 -17.53 -1.85
C GLN A 465 -51.20 -18.81 -1.11
N SER A 466 -50.01 -18.77 -0.49
CA SER A 466 -49.51 -19.63 0.59
C SER A 466 -48.90 -20.98 0.13
N SER A 467 -47.85 -21.56 0.72
CA SER A 467 -47.25 -21.41 2.06
C SER A 467 -45.85 -22.06 2.13
N LYS A 468 -45.05 -21.55 3.08
CA LYS A 468 -44.21 -22.22 4.10
C LYS A 468 -43.63 -23.64 3.85
N ALA A 469 -42.34 -23.73 4.15
CA ALA A 469 -41.52 -24.93 4.27
C ALA A 469 -41.23 -25.29 5.74
N GLN A 470 -41.05 -26.59 6.03
CA GLN A 470 -39.95 -27.14 6.88
C GLN A 470 -39.96 -28.70 6.97
N THR A 471 -38.87 -29.33 6.44
CA THR A 471 -38.07 -30.53 6.91
C THR A 471 -38.73 -31.91 7.20
N PRO A 472 -38.00 -33.07 7.32
CA PRO A 472 -36.56 -33.43 7.07
C PRO A 472 -36.24 -34.84 6.42
N SER A 473 -34.94 -35.09 6.18
CA SER A 473 -34.14 -36.36 6.35
C SER A 473 -34.02 -37.50 5.28
N ALA A 474 -32.75 -37.67 4.84
CA ALA A 474 -31.91 -38.88 4.61
C ALA A 474 -32.24 -40.00 3.59
N THR A 475 -31.26 -40.37 2.73
CA THR A 475 -30.40 -41.60 2.85
C THR A 475 -29.68 -41.99 1.52
N GLN A 476 -28.35 -42.13 1.59
CA GLN A 476 -27.37 -43.00 0.86
C GLN A 476 -27.09 -42.93 -0.68
N ALA A 477 -25.81 -43.25 -0.96
CA ALA A 477 -24.98 -43.16 -2.18
C ALA A 477 -25.23 -44.32 -3.20
N PRO A 478 -24.53 -44.49 -4.37
CA PRO A 478 -23.05 -44.51 -4.49
C PRO A 478 -22.38 -44.16 -5.86
N LYS A 479 -21.03 -44.26 -5.87
CA LYS A 479 -20.06 -44.58 -6.96
C LYS A 479 -19.36 -43.47 -7.80
N THR A 480 -18.09 -43.30 -7.43
CA THR A 480 -16.83 -43.14 -8.19
C THR A 480 -16.83 -43.26 -9.72
N ALA A 481 -16.13 -42.32 -10.39
CA ALA A 481 -15.45 -42.53 -11.68
C ALA A 481 -14.14 -41.72 -11.77
N THR A 482 -13.07 -42.42 -12.13
CA THR A 482 -11.69 -41.99 -12.43
C THR A 482 -11.61 -41.38 -13.85
N PRO A 483 -10.63 -40.50 -14.16
CA PRO A 483 -10.25 -40.19 -15.55
C PRO A 483 -9.03 -41.02 -16.04
N PRO A 484 -8.89 -41.26 -17.36
CA PRO A 484 -7.83 -42.12 -17.92
C PRO A 484 -6.56 -41.35 -18.35
N ALA A 485 -5.40 -42.01 -18.20
CA ALA A 485 -4.23 -41.90 -19.09
C ALA A 485 -4.49 -42.81 -20.31
N SER A 486 -4.02 -42.63 -21.54
CA SER A 486 -2.68 -42.30 -22.05
C SER A 486 -2.77 -42.16 -23.58
N THR A 487 -2.01 -41.25 -24.21
CA THR A 487 -1.70 -41.32 -25.65
C THR A 487 -0.26 -40.91 -25.92
N GLU A 488 0.30 -41.57 -26.93
CA GLU A 488 1.71 -41.82 -27.20
C GLU A 488 2.52 -40.61 -27.68
N SER A 489 3.83 -40.67 -27.43
CA SER A 489 4.86 -39.78 -27.96
C SER A 489 5.28 -40.19 -29.38
N PRO A 490 5.65 -39.25 -30.27
CA PRO A 490 6.57 -39.51 -31.35
C PRO A 490 8.01 -39.11 -30.97
N ALA A 491 8.95 -40.00 -31.31
CA ALA A 491 10.38 -39.85 -31.10
C ALA A 491 11.02 -38.71 -31.92
N PRO A 492 12.10 -38.06 -31.43
CA PRO A 492 12.88 -37.11 -32.22
C PRO A 492 13.96 -37.80 -33.08
N VAL A 493 14.07 -37.34 -34.32
CA VAL A 493 15.08 -37.69 -35.32
C VAL A 493 16.48 -37.21 -34.89
N PRO A 494 17.56 -37.99 -35.09
CA PRO A 494 18.91 -37.57 -34.70
C PRO A 494 19.50 -36.59 -35.71
N SER A 495 19.82 -35.37 -35.27
CA SER A 495 20.64 -34.41 -36.04
C SER A 495 22.12 -34.63 -35.71
N ASN A 496 22.89 -35.02 -36.72
CA ASN A 496 24.35 -34.97 -36.74
C ASN A 496 24.81 -33.51 -36.78
N ASP A 497 25.29 -32.98 -35.66
CA ASP A 497 26.12 -31.77 -35.64
C ASP A 497 27.18 -31.87 -34.52
N PRO A 498 28.47 -31.65 -34.80
CA PRO A 498 29.54 -31.76 -33.82
C PRO A 498 29.53 -30.60 -32.81
N PRO A 499 30.07 -30.80 -31.59
CA PRO A 499 29.92 -29.84 -30.50
C PRO A 499 30.67 -28.53 -30.76
N ARG A 500 29.94 -27.42 -30.93
CA ARG A 500 30.50 -26.06 -30.91
C ARG A 500 31.02 -25.73 -29.51
N ARG A 501 32.35 -25.54 -29.42
CA ARG A 501 33.08 -25.05 -28.25
C ARG A 501 32.48 -23.73 -27.73
N LYS A 502 32.22 -23.67 -26.42
CA LYS A 502 31.94 -22.44 -25.68
C LYS A 502 33.16 -21.51 -25.78
N ARG A 503 33.02 -20.36 -26.44
CA ARG A 503 33.97 -19.24 -26.33
C ARG A 503 33.71 -18.52 -25.01
N THR A 504 34.75 -18.46 -24.17
CA THR A 504 34.80 -17.67 -22.95
C THR A 504 34.95 -16.18 -23.27
N ARG A 505 34.28 -15.35 -22.48
CA ARG A 505 34.26 -13.88 -22.55
C ARG A 505 35.56 -13.29 -22.02
N TRP A 506 36.61 -13.32 -22.84
CA TRP A 506 37.80 -12.47 -22.77
C TRP A 506 38.42 -12.51 -24.17
N ASP A 507 37.99 -11.60 -25.03
CA ASP A 507 38.72 -11.09 -26.21
C ASP A 507 37.81 -10.06 -26.91
N ALA A 508 38.34 -8.84 -27.05
CA ALA A 508 37.78 -7.59 -27.61
C ALA A 508 36.85 -6.76 -26.69
#